data_AF-A0A7J9LYI0-F1
#
_entry.id   AF-A0A7J9LYI0-F1
#
_cell.length_a   1.000
_cell.length_b   1.000
_cell.length_c   1.000
_cell.angle_alpha   90.00
_cell.angle_beta   90.00
_cell.angle_gamma   90.00
#
_symmetry.space_group_name_H-M   'P 1'
#
loop_
_entity.id
_entity.type
_entity.pdbx_description
1 polymer ?
#
loop_
_entity_poly.entity_id
_entity_poly.type
_entity_poly.pdbx_seq_one_letter_code
_entity_poly.pdbx_strand_id
1 'polypeptide(L)'
;MEIPMGKWKEIEIYETKRRLKEEGEVIVKSGDDCRQEHLAVQLISHFYDIFQEAGLPLWLRPYEVLVTSSYTALIETIPDTASLHSIKSRYPNLSSLREFFAAKYQENSPSFKLAQVILLQRNFVESMAGYSLVCYLLQVFLCLTVLFCLMEMLPENYSTSTLPANLSMMIAEILRGAMHALVKDRHNGNLLLDEEGHLIHIDFGFMLSNSPGGVNFESAPFKLTRELLEVMDSDAEGVPSEFFDYFKVLCIQGFLTCRKHAERIILLVEMLQDSGYPCFKGGPRAIQNLRKRFHLSLTEEQCVSLVLSLISSSLDAWRTRQYDYYQRVLNGIL
;
A
#
# COMPACT_ATOMS: atom_id res chain seq x y z
N MET A 1 -4.72 36.50 40.14
CA MET A 1 -5.41 36.44 38.84
C MET A 1 -6.14 35.11 38.83
N GLU A 2 -7.37 35.09 39.32
CA GLU A 2 -8.16 33.86 39.51
C GLU A 2 -8.67 33.40 38.15
N ILE A 3 -8.27 32.19 37.74
CA ILE A 3 -8.76 31.57 36.51
C ILE A 3 -10.18 31.07 36.81
N PRO A 4 -11.22 31.51 36.07
CA PRO A 4 -12.60 31.19 36.36
C PRO A 4 -12.86 29.68 36.33
N MET A 5 -13.66 29.21 37.29
CA MET A 5 -13.87 27.79 37.65
C MET A 5 -14.36 26.89 36.50
N GLY A 6 -14.83 27.49 35.39
CA GLY A 6 -15.23 26.78 34.16
C GLY A 6 -14.07 26.33 33.24
N LYS A 7 -12.89 26.95 33.34
CA LYS A 7 -11.71 26.56 32.53
C LYS A 7 -11.06 25.26 32.99
N TRP A 8 -11.20 24.90 34.28
CA TRP A 8 -10.61 23.68 34.83
C TRP A 8 -11.19 22.42 34.21
N LYS A 9 -12.51 22.35 33.99
CA LYS A 9 -13.13 21.22 33.29
C LYS A 9 -12.66 21.11 31.84
N GLU A 10 -12.46 22.23 31.17
CA GLU A 10 -12.04 22.24 29.76
C GLU A 10 -10.56 21.86 29.61
N ILE A 11 -9.70 22.34 30.52
CA ILE A 11 -8.28 21.95 30.62
C ILE A 11 -8.15 20.48 31.01
N GLU A 12 -8.91 19.99 32.00
CA GLU A 12 -8.89 18.59 32.43
C GLU A 12 -9.43 17.66 31.33
N ILE A 13 -10.45 18.07 30.57
CA ILE A 13 -10.91 17.33 29.37
C ILE A 13 -9.84 17.34 28.27
N TYR A 14 -9.14 18.46 28.07
CA TYR A 14 -8.08 18.55 27.06
C TYR A 14 -6.85 17.74 27.46
N GLU A 15 -6.45 17.80 28.72
CA GLU A 15 -5.36 17.01 29.32
C GLU A 15 -5.73 15.53 29.39
N THR A 16 -6.99 15.16 29.64
CA THR A 16 -7.48 13.78 29.59
C THR A 16 -7.54 13.26 28.15
N LYS A 17 -7.98 14.07 27.18
CA LYS A 17 -7.88 13.73 25.74
C LYS A 17 -6.44 13.64 25.27
N ARG A 18 -5.54 14.47 25.81
CA ARG A 18 -4.11 14.46 25.52
C ARG A 18 -3.43 13.25 26.17
N ARG A 19 -3.80 12.88 27.40
CA ARG A 19 -3.39 11.65 28.08
C ARG A 19 -3.90 10.40 27.38
N LEU A 20 -5.15 10.39 26.90
CA LEU A 20 -5.67 9.30 26.05
C LEU A 20 -5.00 9.26 24.67
N LYS A 21 -4.44 10.39 24.19
CA LYS A 21 -3.57 10.42 22.99
C LYS A 21 -2.14 9.94 23.31
N GLU A 22 -1.69 10.05 24.55
CA GLU A 22 -0.38 9.59 25.04
C GLU A 22 -0.41 8.10 25.45
N GLU A 23 -1.57 7.57 25.86
CA GLU A 23 -1.84 6.15 26.03
C GLU A 23 -2.17 5.54 24.67
N GLY A 24 -1.17 4.99 23.98
CA GLY A 24 -1.34 4.39 22.66
C GLY A 24 -2.52 3.41 22.62
N GLU A 25 -3.45 3.62 21.68
CA GLU A 25 -4.48 2.64 21.41
C GLU A 25 -3.81 1.37 20.83
N VAL A 26 -4.37 0.20 21.13
CA VAL A 26 -3.81 -1.08 20.68
C VAL A 26 -4.91 -1.89 20.02
N ILE A 27 -4.62 -2.43 18.84
CA ILE A 27 -5.50 -3.38 18.15
C ILE A 27 -5.20 -4.77 18.69
N VAL A 28 -6.22 -5.43 19.24
CA VAL A 28 -6.15 -6.84 19.61
C VAL A 28 -6.61 -7.67 18.42
N LYS A 29 -5.67 -8.37 17.77
CA LYS A 29 -5.96 -9.32 16.67
C LYS A 29 -6.02 -10.73 17.25
N SER A 30 -7.09 -11.47 16.92
CA SER A 30 -7.32 -12.86 17.35
C SER A 30 -7.86 -13.69 16.20
N GLY A 31 -7.38 -14.93 16.07
CA GLY A 31 -7.84 -15.91 15.09
C GLY A 31 -6.95 -16.07 13.85
N ASP A 32 -5.99 -15.16 13.65
CA ASP A 32 -5.01 -15.21 12.56
C ASP A 32 -3.58 -15.39 13.09
N ASP A 33 -2.73 -16.05 12.32
CA ASP A 33 -1.30 -16.17 12.65
C ASP A 33 -0.57 -14.84 12.45
N CYS A 34 -0.42 -14.10 13.55
CA CYS A 34 0.19 -12.77 13.55
C CYS A 34 1.73 -12.80 13.53
N ARG A 35 2.36 -13.99 13.57
CA ARG A 35 3.83 -14.11 13.53
C ARG A 35 4.41 -13.68 12.18
N GLN A 36 3.65 -13.88 11.11
CA GLN A 36 4.03 -13.41 9.78
C GLN A 36 3.99 -11.87 9.70
N GLU A 37 2.99 -11.25 10.32
CA GLU A 37 2.89 -9.78 10.42
C GLU A 37 4.08 -9.20 11.17
N HIS A 38 4.46 -9.81 12.30
CA HIS A 38 5.64 -9.42 13.07
C HIS A 38 6.93 -9.53 12.24
N LEU A 39 7.11 -10.63 11.49
CA LEU A 39 8.25 -10.79 10.58
C LEU A 39 8.27 -9.70 9.49
N ALA A 40 7.12 -9.38 8.91
CA ALA A 40 7.03 -8.37 7.87
C ALA A 40 7.48 -6.99 8.40
N VAL A 41 6.95 -6.59 9.56
CA VAL A 41 7.34 -5.35 10.24
C VAL A 41 8.85 -5.34 10.55
N GLN A 42 9.39 -6.46 11.03
CA GLN A 42 10.83 -6.56 11.32
C GLN A 42 11.67 -6.35 10.05
N LEU A 43 11.26 -6.93 8.92
CA LEU A 43 11.93 -6.74 7.64
C LEU A 43 11.80 -5.30 7.13
N ILE A 44 10.63 -4.67 7.31
CA ILE A 44 10.41 -3.24 7.00
C ILE A 44 11.36 -2.37 7.82
N SER A 45 11.51 -2.65 9.12
CA SER A 45 12.46 -1.96 9.99
C SER A 45 13.89 -2.07 9.47
N HIS A 46 14.30 -3.26 9.02
CA HIS A 46 15.63 -3.43 8.42
C HIS A 46 15.79 -2.71 7.07
N PHE A 47 14.76 -2.64 6.23
CA PHE A 47 14.82 -1.82 5.02
C PHE A 47 14.93 -0.33 5.36
N TYR A 48 14.21 0.12 6.38
CA TYR A 48 14.30 1.48 6.88
C TYR A 48 15.72 1.83 7.34
N ASP A 49 16.33 0.98 8.18
CA ASP A 49 17.72 1.13 8.62
C ASP A 49 18.68 1.25 7.42
N ILE A 50 18.54 0.37 6.42
CA ILE A 50 19.37 0.39 5.20
C ILE A 50 19.25 1.73 4.47
N PHE A 51 18.04 2.29 4.37
CA PHE A 51 17.84 3.59 3.72
C PHE A 51 18.45 4.74 4.53
N GLN A 52 18.31 4.72 5.86
CA GLN A 52 18.91 5.73 6.74
C GLN A 52 20.44 5.67 6.72
N GLU A 53 21.03 4.46 6.78
CA GLU A 53 22.47 4.22 6.68
C GLU A 53 23.05 4.78 5.36
N ALA A 54 22.29 4.72 4.27
CA ALA A 54 22.68 5.23 2.96
C ALA A 54 22.37 6.74 2.76
N GLY A 55 21.74 7.40 3.73
CA GLY A 55 21.33 8.80 3.63
C GLY A 55 20.23 9.05 2.61
N LEU A 56 19.43 8.03 2.28
CA LEU A 56 18.30 8.18 1.37
C LEU A 56 17.07 8.68 2.13
N PRO A 57 16.32 9.65 1.58
CA PRO A 57 15.08 10.13 2.17
C PRO A 57 13.93 9.17 1.84
N LEU A 58 14.13 7.87 2.00
CA LEU A 58 13.08 6.87 1.84
C LEU A 58 12.46 6.62 3.20
N TRP A 59 11.15 6.86 3.28
CA TRP A 59 10.43 6.78 4.53
C TRP A 59 9.66 5.46 4.63
N LEU A 60 9.71 4.83 5.79
CA LEU A 60 8.94 3.64 6.14
C LEU A 60 8.54 3.75 7.61
N ARG A 61 7.33 3.29 7.97
CA ARG A 61 6.88 3.23 9.36
C ARG A 61 6.70 1.77 9.80
N PRO A 62 7.72 1.15 10.41
CA PRO A 62 7.51 -0.09 11.13
C PRO A 62 6.67 0.21 12.38
N TYR A 63 5.51 -0.43 12.51
CA TYR A 63 4.65 -0.35 13.70
C TYR A 63 4.87 -1.55 14.61
N GLU A 64 4.67 -1.42 15.91
CA GLU A 64 4.92 -2.52 16.84
C GLU A 64 3.85 -3.62 16.75
N VAL A 65 4.32 -4.87 16.71
CA VAL A 65 3.49 -6.07 16.77
C VAL A 65 4.02 -6.95 17.88
N LEU A 66 3.27 -7.09 18.97
CA LEU A 66 3.58 -8.01 20.06
C LEU A 66 2.74 -9.27 19.94
N VAL A 67 3.37 -10.35 19.49
CA VAL A 67 2.73 -11.67 19.40
C VAL A 67 2.61 -12.26 20.80
N THR A 68 1.38 -12.50 21.25
CA THR A 68 1.09 -13.06 22.58
C THR A 68 0.82 -14.57 22.54
N SER A 69 0.39 -15.10 21.39
CA SER A 69 0.28 -16.53 21.11
C SER A 69 0.34 -16.78 19.59
N SER A 70 0.27 -18.04 19.15
CA SER A 70 0.22 -18.39 17.72
C SER A 70 -0.97 -17.80 16.95
N TYR A 71 -2.01 -17.32 17.64
CA TYR A 71 -3.23 -16.79 17.02
C TYR A 71 -3.69 -15.45 17.61
N THR A 72 -2.87 -14.85 18.49
CA THR A 72 -3.22 -13.58 19.14
C THR A 72 -2.02 -12.64 19.14
N ALA A 73 -2.27 -11.38 18.83
CA ALA A 73 -1.27 -10.32 18.91
C ALA A 73 -1.89 -8.99 19.30
N LEU A 74 -1.06 -8.14 19.88
CA LEU A 74 -1.30 -6.73 20.11
C LEU A 74 -0.56 -5.96 19.02
N ILE A 75 -1.26 -5.09 18.31
CA ILE A 75 -0.72 -4.29 17.20
C ILE A 75 -0.88 -2.82 17.57
N GLU A 76 0.20 -2.05 17.47
CA GLU A 76 0.20 -0.60 17.63
C GLU A 76 -0.84 0.03 16.68
N THR A 77 -1.73 0.88 17.19
CA THR A 77 -2.47 1.77 16.30
C THR A 77 -1.57 2.88 15.83
N ILE A 78 -1.68 3.24 14.56
CA ILE A 78 -0.96 4.39 14.03
C ILE A 78 -1.87 5.61 14.19
N PRO A 79 -1.64 6.47 15.21
CA PRO A 79 -2.52 7.60 15.49
C PRO A 79 -2.50 8.60 14.34
N ASP A 80 -3.56 9.41 14.24
CA ASP A 80 -3.65 10.49 13.26
C ASP A 80 -3.46 10.00 11.80
N THR A 81 -3.92 8.77 11.52
CA THR A 81 -3.97 8.22 10.16
C THR A 81 -5.40 7.92 9.74
N ALA A 82 -5.65 7.98 8.44
CA ALA A 82 -6.88 7.50 7.85
C ALA A 82 -6.57 6.62 6.63
N SER A 83 -7.29 5.51 6.49
CA SER A 83 -7.19 4.72 5.26
C SER A 83 -7.66 5.55 4.06
N LEU A 84 -7.05 5.33 2.89
CA LEU A 84 -7.46 5.98 1.65
C LEU A 84 -8.95 5.71 1.36
N HIS A 85 -9.46 4.53 1.74
CA HIS A 85 -10.88 4.22 1.68
C HIS A 85 -11.72 5.12 2.60
N SER A 86 -11.32 5.28 3.87
CA SER A 86 -12.02 6.14 4.83
C SER A 86 -12.03 7.60 4.39
N ILE A 87 -10.93 8.11 3.82
CA ILE A 87 -10.85 9.49 3.32
C ILE A 87 -11.90 9.71 2.23
N LYS A 88 -11.99 8.81 1.24
CA LYS A 88 -12.99 8.91 0.16
C LYS A 88 -14.42 8.83 0.67
N SER A 89 -14.68 7.95 1.64
CA SER A 89 -16.01 7.80 2.23
C SER A 89 -16.43 9.06 3.00
N ARG A 90 -15.50 9.70 3.72
CA ARG A 90 -15.77 10.94 4.50
C ARG A 90 -15.88 12.19 3.63
N TYR A 91 -15.18 12.23 2.51
CA TYR A 91 -15.12 13.40 1.62
C TYR A 91 -15.55 13.04 0.18
N PRO A 92 -16.82 12.68 -0.05
CA PRO A 92 -17.29 12.25 -1.37
C PRO A 92 -17.25 13.36 -2.43
N ASN A 93 -17.16 14.62 -2.00
CA ASN A 93 -17.10 15.80 -2.88
C ASN A 93 -15.69 16.12 -3.37
N LEU A 94 -14.65 15.47 -2.84
CA LEU A 94 -13.28 15.64 -3.28
C LEU A 94 -12.98 14.61 -4.36
N SER A 95 -12.57 15.08 -5.53
CA SER A 95 -12.34 14.24 -6.71
C SER A 95 -10.99 13.50 -6.65
N SER A 96 -10.02 14.04 -5.90
CA SER A 96 -8.65 13.51 -5.82
C SER A 96 -8.01 13.69 -4.43
N LEU A 97 -6.99 12.88 -4.16
CA LEU A 97 -6.15 13.03 -2.95
C LEU A 97 -5.39 14.37 -2.93
N ARG A 98 -5.10 14.92 -4.11
CA ARG A 98 -4.50 16.25 -4.24
C ARG A 98 -5.44 17.34 -3.72
N GLU A 99 -6.73 17.26 -4.07
CA GLU A 99 -7.74 18.19 -3.52
C GLU A 99 -7.89 18.02 -2.01
N PHE A 100 -7.76 16.79 -1.49
CA PHE A 100 -7.73 16.55 -0.04
C PHE A 100 -6.57 17.27 0.65
N PHE A 101 -5.35 17.17 0.12
CA PHE A 101 -4.20 17.93 0.62
C PHE A 101 -4.40 19.45 0.54
N ALA A 102 -4.99 19.94 -0.54
CA ALA A 102 -5.31 21.36 -0.68
C ALA A 102 -6.44 21.82 0.26
N ALA A 103 -7.44 20.98 0.54
CA ALA A 103 -8.58 21.30 1.39
C ALA A 103 -8.22 21.28 2.89
N LYS A 104 -7.21 20.48 3.26
CA LYS A 104 -6.73 20.34 4.63
C LYS A 104 -6.20 21.65 5.22
N TYR A 105 -5.54 22.47 4.41
CA TYR A 105 -5.01 23.76 4.84
C TYR A 105 -5.91 24.90 4.36
N GLN A 106 -6.65 25.50 5.31
CA GLN A 106 -7.61 26.58 5.07
C GLN A 106 -7.07 27.98 5.38
N GLU A 107 -5.76 28.13 5.62
CA GLU A 107 -5.18 29.43 5.99
C GLU A 107 -4.96 30.40 4.82
N ASN A 108 -5.00 31.69 5.15
CA ASN A 108 -5.16 32.83 4.24
C ASN A 108 -3.93 33.17 3.37
N SER A 109 -2.76 32.55 3.58
CA SER A 109 -1.57 32.84 2.77
C SER A 109 -1.40 31.80 1.65
N PRO A 110 -1.56 32.19 0.37
CA PRO A 110 -1.40 31.28 -0.76
C PRO A 110 -0.01 30.63 -0.83
N SER A 111 1.03 31.39 -0.46
CA SER A 111 2.43 30.90 -0.46
C SER A 111 2.67 29.85 0.62
N PHE A 112 2.11 30.04 1.82
CA PHE A 112 2.21 29.06 2.90
C PHE A 112 1.45 27.77 2.52
N LYS A 113 0.25 27.91 1.97
CA LYS A 113 -0.54 26.78 1.49
C LYS A 113 0.19 25.97 0.42
N LEU A 114 0.83 26.65 -0.54
CA LEU A 114 1.63 26.00 -1.57
C LEU A 114 2.83 25.24 -0.97
N ALA A 115 3.57 25.86 -0.06
CA ALA A 115 4.70 25.23 0.61
C ALA A 115 4.29 23.96 1.38
N GLN A 116 3.14 23.99 2.05
CA GLN A 116 2.61 22.83 2.78
C GLN A 116 2.18 21.70 1.83
N VAL A 117 1.52 22.03 0.72
CA VAL A 117 1.14 21.02 -0.28
C VAL A 117 2.38 20.36 -0.88
N ILE A 118 3.42 21.13 -1.21
CA ILE A 118 4.70 20.62 -1.72
C ILE A 118 5.36 19.69 -0.69
N LEU A 119 5.34 20.04 0.59
CA LEU A 119 5.88 19.19 1.66
C LEU A 119 5.12 17.87 1.77
N LEU A 120 3.77 17.90 1.78
CA LEU A 120 2.95 16.69 1.79
C LEU A 120 3.23 15.80 0.58
N GLN A 121 3.31 16.38 -0.62
CA GLN A 121 3.62 15.64 -1.85
C GLN A 121 5.00 15.00 -1.79
N ARG A 122 5.98 15.70 -1.21
CA ARG A 122 7.32 15.16 -0.98
C ARG A 122 7.30 13.95 -0.05
N ASN A 123 6.69 14.09 1.13
CA ASN A 123 6.56 13.02 2.12
C ASN A 123 5.81 11.81 1.53
N PHE A 124 4.78 12.07 0.72
CA PHE A 124 4.05 11.05 -0.02
C PHE A 124 4.95 10.32 -1.01
N VAL A 125 5.76 11.02 -1.81
CA VAL A 125 6.69 10.41 -2.77
C VAL A 125 7.75 9.57 -2.06
N GLU A 126 8.33 10.09 -0.98
CA GLU A 126 9.39 9.45 -0.20
C GLU A 126 8.91 8.14 0.46
N SER A 127 7.71 8.16 1.04
CA SER A 127 7.07 6.98 1.63
C SER A 127 6.58 5.98 0.56
N MET A 128 5.98 6.48 -0.53
CA MET A 128 5.51 5.65 -1.63
C MET A 128 6.66 4.89 -2.31
N ALA A 129 7.80 5.54 -2.53
CA ALA A 129 9.00 4.90 -3.09
C ALA A 129 9.52 3.80 -2.16
N GLY A 130 9.56 4.05 -0.85
CA GLY A 130 9.98 3.07 0.16
C GLY A 130 9.10 1.83 0.15
N TYR A 131 7.79 2.00 0.31
CA TYR A 131 6.85 0.88 0.33
C TYR A 131 6.77 0.16 -1.02
N SER A 132 6.91 0.84 -2.15
CA SER A 132 6.95 0.19 -3.48
C SER A 132 8.10 -0.80 -3.61
N LEU A 133 9.29 -0.43 -3.13
CA LEU A 133 10.47 -1.30 -3.12
C LEU A 133 10.29 -2.50 -2.18
N VAL A 134 9.76 -2.26 -0.98
CA VAL A 134 9.48 -3.32 -0.01
C VAL A 134 8.45 -4.30 -0.56
N CYS A 135 7.33 -3.83 -1.11
CA CYS A 135 6.30 -4.66 -1.70
C CYS A 135 6.84 -5.54 -2.84
N TYR A 136 7.68 -4.97 -3.71
CA TYR A 136 8.35 -5.73 -4.76
C TYR A 136 9.28 -6.80 -4.20
N LEU A 137 10.23 -6.42 -3.32
CA LEU A 137 11.24 -7.33 -2.80
C LEU A 137 10.65 -8.44 -1.92
N LEU A 138 9.64 -8.12 -1.13
CA LEU A 138 8.96 -9.08 -0.26
C LEU A 138 7.80 -9.81 -0.94
N GLN A 139 7.45 -9.46 -2.18
CA GLN A 139 6.28 -10.01 -2.88
C GLN A 139 5.03 -9.92 -1.99
N VAL A 140 4.72 -8.70 -1.54
CA VAL A 140 3.49 -8.46 -0.80
C VAL A 140 2.34 -8.48 -1.81
N PHE A 141 1.44 -9.45 -1.67
CA PHE A 141 0.30 -9.58 -2.58
C PHE A 141 -0.72 -8.49 -2.28
N LEU A 142 -0.82 -7.55 -3.20
CA LEU A 142 -1.80 -6.49 -3.26
C LEU A 142 -3.12 -6.96 -3.96
N CYS A 143 -3.58 -8.15 -3.57
CA CYS A 143 -4.90 -8.78 -3.79
C CYS A 143 -5.71 -8.33 -5.03
N LEU A 144 -5.12 -8.40 -6.21
CA LEU A 144 -5.86 -8.41 -7.49
C LEU A 144 -6.39 -9.80 -7.88
N THR A 145 -6.11 -10.82 -7.06
CA THR A 145 -6.07 -12.23 -7.48
C THR A 145 -7.39 -13.00 -7.28
N VAL A 146 -8.28 -12.53 -6.40
CA VAL A 146 -9.58 -13.21 -6.15
C VAL A 146 -10.51 -13.13 -7.38
N LEU A 147 -10.25 -12.15 -8.26
CA LEU A 147 -10.99 -11.87 -9.49
C LEU A 147 -10.94 -13.01 -10.52
N PHE A 148 -9.77 -13.63 -10.73
CA PHE A 148 -9.63 -14.69 -11.73
C PHE A 148 -10.21 -16.02 -11.23
N CYS A 149 -10.04 -16.34 -9.94
CA CYS A 149 -10.65 -17.52 -9.32
C CYS A 149 -12.18 -17.47 -9.33
N LEU A 150 -12.82 -16.32 -9.11
CA LEU A 150 -14.29 -16.21 -9.21
C LEU A 150 -14.79 -16.36 -10.65
N MET A 151 -13.98 -16.03 -11.66
CA MET A 151 -14.34 -16.23 -13.06
C MET A 151 -14.17 -17.68 -13.53
N GLU A 152 -13.16 -18.42 -13.04
CA GLU A 152 -12.98 -19.85 -13.34
C GLU A 152 -13.80 -20.80 -12.45
N MET A 153 -14.25 -20.34 -11.27
CA MET A 153 -15.20 -21.09 -10.43
C MET A 153 -16.64 -21.02 -10.95
N LEU A 154 -16.91 -20.27 -12.02
CA LEU A 154 -18.10 -20.51 -12.85
C LEU A 154 -17.82 -21.80 -13.62
N PRO A 155 -18.54 -22.91 -13.34
CA PRO A 155 -18.28 -24.17 -14.00
C PRO A 155 -18.37 -23.98 -15.53
N GLU A 156 -17.42 -24.52 -16.29
CA GLU A 156 -17.47 -24.60 -17.77
C GLU A 156 -18.78 -25.26 -18.28
N ASN A 157 -19.58 -25.84 -17.40
CA ASN A 157 -20.86 -26.48 -17.69
C ASN A 157 -22.09 -25.57 -17.65
N TYR A 158 -21.97 -24.27 -17.35
CA TYR A 158 -23.06 -23.32 -17.63
C TYR A 158 -22.96 -22.80 -19.06
N SER A 159 -23.46 -23.59 -19.99
CA SER A 159 -23.75 -23.12 -21.34
C SER A 159 -24.59 -21.83 -21.27
N THR A 160 -24.03 -20.72 -21.75
CA THR A 160 -24.71 -19.42 -21.88
C THR A 160 -25.89 -19.45 -22.85
N SER A 161 -26.23 -20.61 -23.43
CA SER A 161 -27.38 -20.80 -24.32
C SER A 161 -28.71 -21.08 -23.61
N THR A 162 -28.72 -21.32 -22.29
CA THR A 162 -29.96 -21.70 -21.56
C THR A 162 -30.46 -20.66 -20.55
N LEU A 163 -29.69 -19.60 -20.27
CA LEU A 163 -30.13 -18.50 -19.42
C LEU A 163 -30.73 -17.37 -20.28
N PRO A 164 -31.90 -16.80 -19.89
CA PRO A 164 -32.40 -15.63 -20.58
C PRO A 164 -31.39 -14.47 -20.41
N ALA A 165 -31.12 -13.73 -21.49
CA ALA A 165 -29.99 -12.80 -21.57
C ALA A 165 -29.97 -11.73 -20.45
N ASN A 166 -31.14 -11.37 -19.94
CA ASN A 166 -31.32 -10.47 -18.81
C ASN A 166 -30.74 -11.03 -17.49
N LEU A 167 -30.87 -12.33 -17.23
CA LEU A 167 -30.39 -12.96 -15.99
C LEU A 167 -28.87 -13.17 -16.01
N SER A 168 -28.31 -13.50 -17.18
CA SER A 168 -26.86 -13.55 -17.38
C SER A 168 -26.20 -12.18 -17.20
N MET A 169 -26.81 -11.11 -17.75
CA MET A 169 -26.34 -9.75 -17.50
C MET A 169 -26.47 -9.34 -16.03
N MET A 170 -27.58 -9.68 -15.36
CA MET A 170 -27.82 -9.31 -13.96
C MET A 170 -26.87 -10.02 -12.99
N ILE A 171 -26.60 -11.32 -13.19
CA ILE A 171 -25.60 -12.05 -12.40
C ILE A 171 -24.22 -11.44 -12.62
N ALA A 172 -23.88 -11.12 -13.86
CA ALA A 172 -22.61 -10.49 -14.17
C ALA A 172 -22.53 -9.06 -13.59
N GLU A 173 -23.62 -8.29 -13.54
CA GLU A 173 -23.69 -6.98 -12.87
C GLU A 173 -23.57 -7.07 -11.35
N ILE A 174 -24.18 -8.07 -10.72
CA ILE A 174 -24.05 -8.31 -9.27
C ILE A 174 -22.63 -8.75 -8.92
N LEU A 175 -22.04 -9.67 -9.70
CA LEU A 175 -20.64 -10.08 -9.53
C LEU A 175 -19.67 -8.93 -9.83
N ARG A 176 -19.99 -8.05 -10.80
CA ARG A 176 -19.22 -6.82 -11.09
C ARG A 176 -19.35 -5.74 -10.01
N GLY A 177 -20.53 -5.58 -9.42
CA GLY A 177 -20.76 -4.68 -8.28
C GLY A 177 -20.04 -5.16 -7.02
N ALA A 178 -20.09 -6.47 -6.77
CA ALA A 178 -19.29 -7.12 -5.73
C ALA A 178 -17.78 -7.01 -5.99
N MET A 179 -17.34 -7.10 -7.25
CA MET A 179 -15.95 -6.88 -7.68
C MET A 179 -15.49 -5.43 -7.42
N HIS A 180 -16.30 -4.43 -7.78
CA HIS A 180 -15.98 -3.03 -7.53
C HIS A 180 -15.87 -2.74 -6.03
N ALA A 181 -16.78 -3.30 -5.22
CA ALA A 181 -16.75 -3.15 -3.76
C ALA A 181 -15.56 -3.90 -3.13
N LEU A 182 -15.32 -5.17 -3.46
CA LEU A 182 -14.27 -5.99 -2.84
C LEU A 182 -12.85 -5.50 -3.15
N VAL A 183 -12.59 -5.03 -4.39
CA VAL A 183 -11.27 -4.52 -4.80
C VAL A 183 -11.03 -3.09 -4.31
N LYS A 184 -12.07 -2.25 -4.26
CA LYS A 184 -11.97 -0.85 -3.78
C LYS A 184 -11.94 -0.75 -2.25
N ASP A 185 -12.61 -1.67 -1.55
CA ASP A 185 -12.81 -1.61 -0.10
C ASP A 185 -11.78 -2.41 0.71
N ARG A 186 -11.15 -3.47 0.16
CA ARG A 186 -10.15 -4.26 0.91
C ARG A 186 -8.70 -3.79 0.73
N HIS A 187 -8.39 -3.04 -0.33
CA HIS A 187 -7.01 -2.64 -0.67
C HIS A 187 -6.66 -1.20 -0.34
N ASN A 188 -7.56 -0.25 -0.59
CA ASN A 188 -7.40 1.13 -0.10
C ASN A 188 -7.59 1.21 1.42
N GLY A 189 -8.11 0.15 2.05
CA GLY A 189 -8.17 0.00 3.51
C GLY A 189 -6.81 -0.25 4.14
N ASN A 190 -5.88 -0.87 3.39
CA ASN A 190 -4.53 -1.23 3.85
C ASN A 190 -3.50 -0.13 3.57
N LEU A 191 -3.88 0.91 2.84
CA LEU A 191 -3.07 2.10 2.63
C LEU A 191 -3.61 3.20 3.53
N LEU A 192 -2.83 3.57 4.55
CA LEU A 192 -3.10 4.68 5.42
C LEU A 192 -2.36 5.92 4.94
N LEU A 193 -2.92 7.08 5.23
CA LEU A 193 -2.30 8.37 5.00
C LEU A 193 -2.27 9.11 6.34
N ASP A 194 -1.10 9.56 6.74
CA ASP A 194 -0.93 10.34 7.98
C ASP A 194 -1.17 11.84 7.76
N GLU A 195 -1.09 12.59 8.85
CA GLU A 195 -1.31 14.04 8.79
C GLU A 195 -0.19 14.80 8.05
N GLU A 196 1.00 14.22 7.94
CA GLU A 196 2.19 14.79 7.30
C GLU A 196 2.33 14.39 5.82
N GLY A 197 1.40 13.60 5.30
CA GLY A 197 1.35 13.17 3.89
C GLY A 197 2.09 11.88 3.59
N HIS A 198 2.59 11.16 4.59
CA HIS A 198 3.20 9.85 4.38
C HIS A 198 2.15 8.79 4.10
N LEU A 199 2.41 7.98 3.08
CA LEU A 199 1.69 6.76 2.81
C LEU A 199 2.25 5.63 3.67
N ILE A 200 1.38 4.91 4.38
CA ILE A 200 1.75 3.79 5.23
C ILE A 200 0.99 2.55 4.76
N HIS A 201 1.70 1.49 4.43
CA HIS A 201 1.10 0.20 4.15
C HIS A 201 0.99 -0.61 5.44
N ILE A 202 -0.20 -1.18 5.70
CA ILE A 202 -0.48 -2.09 6.82
C ILE A 202 -0.96 -3.45 6.29
N ASP A 203 -0.98 -4.45 7.17
CA ASP A 203 -1.50 -5.81 6.89
C ASP A 203 -0.68 -6.57 5.84
N PHE A 204 0.53 -6.97 6.24
CA PHE A 204 1.46 -7.76 5.43
C PHE A 204 1.24 -9.28 5.56
N GLY A 205 0.01 -9.68 5.90
CA GLY A 205 -0.43 -11.06 6.08
C GLY A 205 -0.22 -11.97 4.86
N PHE A 206 0.13 -11.44 3.70
CA PHE A 206 0.48 -12.18 2.49
C PHE A 206 1.79 -11.68 1.87
N MET A 207 2.90 -12.32 2.25
CA MET A 207 4.24 -12.01 1.73
C MET A 207 4.99 -13.27 1.27
N LEU A 208 6.04 -13.06 0.48
CA LEU A 208 6.95 -14.06 -0.09
C LEU A 208 6.23 -15.08 -0.98
N SER A 209 5.90 -16.24 -0.44
CA SER A 209 5.23 -17.33 -1.17
C SER A 209 3.78 -17.54 -0.74
N ASN A 210 3.31 -16.79 0.28
CA ASN A 210 1.94 -16.89 0.75
C ASN A 210 1.05 -15.93 -0.01
N SER A 211 0.06 -16.48 -0.72
CA SER A 211 -0.97 -15.72 -1.41
C SER A 211 -2.37 -16.13 -0.90
N PRO A 212 -3.35 -15.23 -0.96
CA PRO A 212 -4.73 -15.56 -0.65
C PRO A 212 -5.20 -16.71 -1.55
N GLY A 213 -5.65 -17.82 -0.95
CA GLY A 213 -6.14 -18.98 -1.70
C GLY A 213 -5.06 -19.85 -2.37
N GLY A 214 -3.77 -19.59 -2.16
CA GLY A 214 -2.67 -20.44 -2.63
C GLY A 214 -2.36 -20.34 -4.13
N VAL A 215 -2.87 -19.33 -4.82
CA VAL A 215 -2.58 -19.10 -6.24
C VAL A 215 -1.87 -17.77 -6.48
N ASN A 216 -0.83 -17.79 -7.32
CA ASN A 216 0.07 -16.66 -7.56
C ASN A 216 -0.33 -15.91 -8.84
N PHE A 217 -1.40 -15.10 -8.81
CA PHE A 217 -1.86 -14.35 -10.01
C PHE A 217 -1.78 -12.82 -9.91
N GLU A 218 -0.97 -12.28 -9.00
CA GLU A 218 -0.69 -10.85 -9.06
C GLU A 218 0.45 -10.56 -10.03
N SER A 219 0.16 -9.76 -11.06
CA SER A 219 1.10 -9.43 -12.14
C SER A 219 1.84 -8.10 -11.93
N ALA A 220 1.31 -7.21 -11.09
CA ALA A 220 1.90 -5.89 -10.84
C ALA A 220 3.05 -5.99 -9.81
N PRO A 221 4.24 -5.41 -10.08
CA PRO A 221 5.34 -5.37 -9.13
C PRO A 221 5.01 -4.68 -7.80
N PHE A 222 4.24 -3.61 -7.84
CA PHE A 222 3.69 -2.90 -6.68
C PHE A 222 2.47 -2.07 -7.08
N LYS A 223 1.74 -1.54 -6.09
CA LYS A 223 0.55 -0.71 -6.33
C LYS A 223 0.97 0.67 -6.83
N LEU A 224 0.51 1.11 -8.00
CA LEU A 224 0.70 2.49 -8.46
C LEU A 224 -0.55 2.92 -9.24
N THR A 225 -1.59 3.36 -8.51
CA THR A 225 -2.86 3.76 -9.14
C THR A 225 -2.81 5.19 -9.65
N ARG A 226 -3.73 5.50 -10.57
CA ARG A 226 -3.93 6.86 -11.08
C ARG A 226 -4.08 7.90 -9.97
N GLU A 227 -4.81 7.57 -8.90
CA GLU A 227 -5.01 8.50 -7.77
C GLU A 227 -3.73 8.82 -7.01
N LEU A 228 -2.80 7.86 -6.91
CA LEU A 228 -1.48 8.09 -6.30
C LEU A 228 -0.59 8.93 -7.25
N LEU A 229 -0.73 8.75 -8.57
CA LEU A 229 -0.02 9.57 -9.57
C LEU A 229 -0.51 11.02 -9.60
N GLU A 230 -1.81 11.24 -9.43
CA GLU A 230 -2.40 12.58 -9.35
C GLU A 230 -1.82 13.39 -8.18
N VAL A 231 -1.40 12.73 -7.10
CA VAL A 231 -0.66 13.38 -5.99
C VAL A 231 0.76 13.76 -6.42
N MET A 232 1.42 12.96 -7.26
CA MET A 232 2.74 13.24 -7.82
C MET A 232 2.72 14.21 -9.01
N ASP A 233 1.57 14.81 -9.31
CA ASP A 233 1.35 15.80 -10.38
C ASP A 233 1.64 15.28 -11.80
N SER A 234 1.65 13.97 -12.03
CA SER A 234 1.52 13.42 -13.38
C SER A 234 0.04 13.39 -13.74
N ASP A 235 -0.35 14.16 -14.76
CA ASP A 235 -1.64 13.95 -15.40
C ASP A 235 -1.75 12.49 -15.86
N ALA A 236 -2.98 11.97 -16.01
CA ALA A 236 -3.22 10.58 -16.40
C ALA A 236 -2.64 10.21 -17.78
N GLU A 237 -2.15 11.20 -18.52
CA GLU A 237 -1.43 11.09 -19.79
C GLU A 237 0.07 10.76 -19.59
N GLY A 238 0.62 10.98 -18.38
CA GLY A 238 1.99 10.62 -18.02
C GLY A 238 3.02 11.69 -18.39
N VAL A 239 2.62 12.96 -18.43
CA VAL A 239 3.57 14.06 -18.64
C VAL A 239 4.56 14.09 -17.46
N PRO A 240 5.87 14.20 -17.70
CA PRO A 240 6.87 14.21 -16.63
C PRO A 240 6.62 15.33 -15.64
N SER A 241 6.39 14.96 -14.38
CA SER A 241 6.35 15.87 -13.23
C SER A 241 7.64 15.72 -12.42
N GLU A 242 8.13 16.82 -11.84
CA GLU A 242 9.31 16.82 -10.96
C GLU A 242 9.17 15.81 -9.82
N PHE A 243 7.96 15.64 -9.25
CA PHE A 243 7.71 14.68 -8.18
C PHE A 243 7.70 13.23 -8.67
N PHE A 244 7.21 12.98 -9.89
CA PHE A 244 7.24 11.63 -10.46
C PHE A 244 8.65 11.23 -10.89
N ASP A 245 9.46 12.17 -11.38
CA ASP A 245 10.88 11.93 -11.64
C ASP A 245 11.67 11.76 -10.33
N TYR A 246 11.34 12.52 -9.29
CA TYR A 246 11.87 12.30 -7.95
C TYR A 246 11.54 10.90 -7.43
N PHE A 247 10.30 10.44 -7.58
CA PHE A 247 9.89 9.08 -7.26
C PHE A 247 10.73 8.03 -7.99
N LYS A 248 10.94 8.17 -9.32
CA LYS A 248 11.80 7.25 -10.09
C LYS A 248 13.23 7.22 -9.55
N VAL A 249 13.82 8.39 -9.28
CA VAL A 249 15.18 8.50 -8.75
C VAL A 249 15.29 7.80 -7.39
N LEU A 250 14.33 8.02 -6.49
CA LEU A 250 14.28 7.36 -5.19
C LEU A 250 14.12 5.84 -5.32
N CYS A 251 13.26 5.35 -6.22
CA CYS A 251 13.13 3.92 -6.47
C CYS A 251 14.45 3.30 -6.98
N ILE A 252 15.15 3.98 -7.90
CA ILE A 252 16.44 3.52 -8.42
C ILE A 252 17.49 3.48 -7.31
N GLN A 253 17.67 4.58 -6.59
CA GLN A 253 18.65 4.68 -5.50
C GLN A 253 18.35 3.71 -4.37
N GLY A 254 17.08 3.60 -3.97
CA GLY A 254 16.62 2.66 -2.96
C GLY A 254 16.85 1.21 -3.38
N PHE A 255 16.51 0.84 -4.62
CA PHE A 255 16.74 -0.50 -5.13
C PHE A 255 18.23 -0.86 -5.16
N LEU A 256 19.08 0.02 -5.68
CA LEU A 256 20.54 -0.19 -5.70
C LEU A 256 21.11 -0.32 -4.27
N THR A 257 20.57 0.44 -3.31
CA THR A 257 20.96 0.35 -1.91
C THR A 257 20.53 -0.97 -1.29
N CYS A 258 19.27 -1.39 -1.48
CA CYS A 258 18.79 -2.71 -1.07
C CYS A 258 19.67 -3.84 -1.63
N ARG A 259 20.15 -3.72 -2.88
CA ARG A 259 21.07 -4.71 -3.48
C ARG A 259 22.40 -4.81 -2.75
N LYS A 260 23.00 -3.69 -2.35
CA LYS A 260 24.25 -3.67 -1.58
C LYS A 260 24.11 -4.38 -0.22
N HIS A 261 22.91 -4.35 0.36
CA HIS A 261 22.60 -4.96 1.66
C HIS A 261 21.77 -6.26 1.54
N ALA A 262 21.67 -6.85 0.34
CA ALA A 262 20.76 -7.97 0.09
C ALA A 262 21.00 -9.17 1.01
N GLU A 263 22.27 -9.50 1.29
CA GLU A 263 22.61 -10.63 2.16
C GLU A 263 22.09 -10.44 3.59
N ARG A 264 22.04 -9.20 4.13
CA ARG A 264 21.46 -8.93 5.46
C ARG A 264 20.00 -9.36 5.51
N ILE A 265 19.22 -9.03 4.48
CA ILE A 265 17.80 -9.38 4.38
C ILE A 265 17.62 -10.87 4.09
N ILE A 266 18.36 -11.42 3.12
CA ILE A 266 18.23 -12.83 2.71
C ILE A 266 18.55 -13.76 3.88
N LEU A 267 19.63 -13.51 4.62
CA LEU A 267 20.03 -14.33 5.76
C LEU A 267 18.99 -14.31 6.89
N LEU A 268 18.41 -13.14 7.19
CA LEU A 268 17.32 -13.04 8.18
C LEU A 268 16.12 -13.92 7.81
N VAL A 269 15.72 -13.88 6.53
CA VAL A 269 14.61 -14.68 6.02
C VAL A 269 14.98 -16.17 5.98
N GLU A 270 16.22 -16.51 5.63
CA GLU A 270 16.73 -17.88 5.56
C GLU A 270 16.80 -18.55 6.95
N MET A 271 17.21 -17.81 7.99
CA MET A 271 17.22 -18.31 9.37
C MET A 271 15.82 -18.69 9.88
N LEU A 272 14.76 -18.12 9.28
CA LEU A 272 13.37 -18.35 9.69
C LEU A 272 12.63 -19.34 8.77
N GLN A 273 13.29 -19.94 7.78
CA GLN A 273 12.63 -20.81 6.80
C GLN A 273 11.90 -22.01 7.44
N ASP A 274 12.45 -22.55 8.53
CA ASP A 274 11.90 -23.72 9.24
C ASP A 274 10.99 -23.36 10.43
N SER A 275 10.62 -22.08 10.55
CA SER A 275 9.72 -21.57 11.61
C SER A 275 8.27 -22.07 11.51
N GLY A 276 7.89 -22.64 10.36
CA GLY A 276 6.52 -23.06 10.07
C GLY A 276 5.58 -21.90 9.68
N TYR A 277 6.09 -20.70 9.38
CA TYR A 277 5.25 -19.58 8.94
C TYR A 277 4.60 -19.85 7.56
N PRO A 278 3.37 -19.36 7.32
CA PRO A 278 2.70 -19.56 6.04
C PRO A 278 3.49 -19.03 4.84
N CYS A 279 4.23 -17.93 5.00
CA CYS A 279 5.08 -17.33 3.96
C CYS A 279 6.25 -18.23 3.49
N PHE A 280 6.60 -19.27 4.27
CA PHE A 280 7.65 -20.24 3.94
C PHE A 280 7.14 -21.59 3.45
N LYS A 281 5.82 -21.76 3.22
CA LYS A 281 5.28 -23.00 2.64
C LYS A 281 5.92 -23.40 1.30
N GLY A 282 6.42 -22.43 0.53
CA GLY A 282 7.21 -22.69 -0.68
C GLY A 282 8.60 -23.31 -0.45
N GLY A 283 9.02 -23.47 0.81
CA GLY A 283 10.31 -24.02 1.21
C GLY A 283 11.49 -23.23 0.65
N PRO A 284 12.59 -23.89 0.24
CA PRO A 284 13.77 -23.23 -0.32
C PRO A 284 13.48 -22.35 -1.55
N ARG A 285 12.37 -22.59 -2.26
CA ARG A 285 11.97 -21.77 -3.41
C ARG A 285 11.60 -20.34 -2.99
N ALA A 286 11.06 -20.14 -1.79
CA ALA A 286 10.73 -18.81 -1.28
C ALA A 286 11.99 -17.94 -1.16
N ILE A 287 13.06 -18.51 -0.59
CA ILE A 287 14.37 -17.85 -0.44
C ILE A 287 15.03 -17.63 -1.80
N GLN A 288 15.00 -18.63 -2.69
CA GLN A 288 15.54 -18.49 -4.05
C GLN A 288 14.82 -17.38 -4.84
N ASN A 289 13.49 -17.28 -4.72
CA ASN A 289 12.72 -16.22 -5.36
C ASN A 289 13.03 -14.85 -4.77
N LEU A 290 13.15 -14.75 -3.43
CA LEU A 290 13.60 -13.52 -2.78
C LEU A 290 14.97 -13.08 -3.31
N ARG A 291 15.96 -13.99 -3.35
CA ARG A 291 17.30 -13.72 -3.88
C ARG A 291 17.26 -13.27 -5.34
N LYS A 292 16.42 -13.90 -6.18
CA LYS A 292 16.23 -13.50 -7.57
C LYS A 292 15.70 -12.07 -7.71
N ARG A 293 14.83 -11.61 -6.83
CA ARG A 293 14.25 -10.25 -6.87
C ARG A 293 15.26 -9.14 -6.56
N PHE A 294 16.41 -9.45 -5.96
CA PHE A 294 17.52 -8.49 -5.83
C PHE A 294 18.37 -8.36 -7.10
N HIS A 295 18.23 -9.25 -8.08
CA HIS A 295 18.94 -9.18 -9.36
C HIS A 295 20.46 -8.93 -9.21
N LEU A 296 21.11 -9.69 -8.32
CA LEU A 296 22.52 -9.47 -7.94
C LEU A 296 23.51 -9.64 -9.11
N SER A 297 23.12 -10.33 -10.18
CA SER A 297 23.95 -10.53 -11.37
C SER A 297 23.92 -9.36 -12.38
N LEU A 298 22.98 -8.42 -12.23
CA LEU A 298 22.85 -7.29 -13.17
C LEU A 298 23.84 -6.16 -12.85
N THR A 299 24.23 -5.40 -13.88
CA THR A 299 24.99 -4.15 -13.67
C THR A 299 24.09 -3.05 -13.11
N GLU A 300 24.67 -1.96 -12.59
CA GLU A 300 23.89 -0.82 -12.11
C GLU A 300 23.01 -0.21 -13.22
N GLU A 301 23.53 -0.07 -14.44
CA GLU A 301 22.79 0.43 -15.61
C GLU A 301 21.60 -0.47 -15.98
N GLN A 302 21.80 -1.79 -15.94
CA GLN A 302 20.71 -2.75 -16.16
C GLN A 302 19.66 -2.66 -15.05
N CYS A 303 20.06 -2.40 -13.81
CA CYS A 303 19.14 -2.19 -12.71
C CYS A 303 18.32 -0.91 -12.84
N VAL A 304 18.88 0.18 -13.37
CA VAL A 304 18.11 1.38 -13.69
C VAL A 304 16.99 1.03 -14.68
N SER A 305 17.34 0.32 -15.76
CA SER A 305 16.36 -0.10 -16.77
C SER A 305 15.29 -1.04 -16.18
N LEU A 306 15.71 -1.96 -15.31
CA LEU A 306 14.80 -2.85 -14.58
C LEU A 306 13.81 -2.04 -13.73
N VAL A 307 14.27 -1.16 -12.85
CA VAL A 307 13.39 -0.40 -11.94
C VAL A 307 12.40 0.45 -12.72
N LEU A 308 12.82 1.10 -13.80
CA LEU A 308 11.92 1.85 -14.68
C LEU A 308 10.88 0.94 -15.33
N SER A 309 11.26 -0.28 -15.73
CA SER A 309 10.32 -1.27 -16.27
C SER A 309 9.31 -1.76 -15.22
N LEU A 310 9.71 -1.89 -13.94
CA LEU A 310 8.81 -2.23 -12.84
C LEU A 310 7.78 -1.12 -12.59
N ILE A 311 8.21 0.14 -12.62
CA ILE A 311 7.32 1.31 -12.53
C ILE A 311 6.33 1.29 -13.69
N SER A 312 6.81 1.16 -14.93
CA SER A 312 5.93 1.10 -16.12
C SER A 312 4.92 -0.04 -16.04
N SER A 313 5.36 -1.23 -15.65
CA SER A 313 4.48 -2.41 -15.52
C SER A 313 3.43 -2.22 -14.42
N SER A 314 3.77 -1.50 -13.35
CA SER A 314 2.84 -1.17 -12.26
C SER A 314 1.80 -0.12 -12.70
N LEU A 315 2.16 0.79 -13.61
CA LEU A 315 1.22 1.71 -14.27
C LEU A 315 0.26 0.96 -15.20
N ASP A 316 0.82 0.08 -16.05
CA ASP A 316 0.07 -0.63 -17.09
C ASP A 316 -0.87 -1.70 -16.53
N ALA A 317 -0.52 -2.34 -15.41
CA ALA A 317 -1.35 -3.35 -14.77
C ALA A 317 -2.73 -2.83 -14.34
N TRP A 318 -2.84 -1.53 -14.03
CA TRP A 318 -4.11 -0.87 -13.72
C TRP A 318 -4.71 -0.16 -14.95
N ARG A 319 -3.87 0.32 -15.87
CA ARG A 319 -4.26 1.11 -17.05
C ARG A 319 -4.74 0.27 -18.24
N THR A 320 -4.43 -1.03 -18.33
CA THR A 320 -4.69 -1.77 -19.57
C THR A 320 -6.19 -2.08 -19.80
N ARG A 321 -6.82 -1.23 -20.63
CA ARG A 321 -8.00 -1.41 -21.50
C ARG A 321 -9.39 -1.64 -20.89
N GLN A 322 -9.53 -2.20 -19.69
CA GLN A 322 -10.86 -2.49 -19.14
C GLN A 322 -11.54 -1.24 -18.54
N TYR A 323 -10.76 -0.33 -17.94
CA TYR A 323 -11.27 0.87 -17.24
C TYR A 323 -11.65 2.02 -18.21
N ASP A 324 -10.86 2.24 -19.26
CA ASP A 324 -11.13 3.29 -20.26
C ASP A 324 -12.31 2.92 -21.18
N TYR A 325 -12.47 1.62 -21.50
CA TYR A 325 -13.67 1.12 -22.20
C TYR A 325 -14.92 1.28 -21.31
N TYR A 326 -14.78 1.03 -20.01
CA TYR A 326 -15.85 1.17 -19.02
C TYR A 326 -16.32 2.62 -18.81
N GLN A 327 -15.41 3.61 -18.75
CA GLN A 327 -15.75 5.04 -18.67
C GLN A 327 -16.49 5.53 -19.93
N ARG A 328 -16.08 5.08 -21.13
CA ARG A 328 -16.74 5.46 -22.39
C ARG A 328 -18.16 4.91 -22.49
N VAL A 329 -18.38 3.67 -22.03
CA VAL A 329 -19.70 3.02 -22.04
C VAL A 329 -20.64 3.60 -20.98
N LEU A 330 -20.14 3.96 -19.79
CA LEU A 330 -20.96 4.55 -18.72
C LEU A 330 -21.29 6.04 -18.92
N ASN A 331 -20.36 6.83 -19.47
CA ASN A 331 -20.57 8.27 -19.69
C ASN A 331 -21.12 8.61 -21.08
N GLY A 332 -21.38 7.61 -21.93
CA GLY A 332 -22.06 7.79 -23.22
C GLY A 332 -21.29 8.66 -24.23
N ILE A 333 -19.97 8.73 -24.13
CA ILE A 333 -19.14 9.47 -25.11
C ILE A 333 -18.71 8.47 -26.18
N LEU A 334 -19.36 8.56 -27.35
CA LEU A 334 -19.01 7.88 -28.59
C LEU A 334 -17.64 8.31 -29.12
#